data_AF-A0A7S2W527-F1
#
_entry.id   AF-A0A7S2W527-F1
#
_cell.length_a   1.000
_cell.length_b   1.000
_cell.length_c   1.000
_cell.angle_alpha   90.00
_cell.angle_beta   90.00
_cell.angle_gamma   90.00
#
_symmetry.space_group_name_H-M   'P 1'
#
loop_
_entity.id
_entity.type
_entity.pdbx_description
1 polymer ?
#
loop_
_entity_poly.entity_id
_entity_poly.type
_entity_poly.pdbx_seq_one_letter_code
_entity_poly.pdbx_strand_id
1 'polypeptide(L)'
;MEFLDPGNICGRTLLRLVSRGSAIVAELFRLSDHVPGVFKDKIDPQRPRFKELVFDFTYLKMPEKFEARINSDEELLELDHEFRESYSALVERFYLLFESISKYVDDYNKFVEDLKSGFYIEHSIEGLLVDRDGQQLLSEALYLYGVMLFLLERRIGGPVREKMIVCYIRCKGEGALVNVENVIKLCKTTLYVHKQPPH
;
A
#
# COMPACT_ATOMS: atom_id res chain seq x y z
N MET A 1 -7.97 -22.09 29.40
CA MET A 1 -7.88 -22.50 27.97
C MET A 1 -6.71 -21.74 27.40
N GLU A 2 -5.81 -22.39 26.65
CA GLU A 2 -4.68 -21.68 26.02
C GLU A 2 -5.21 -20.66 24.99
N PHE A 3 -4.60 -19.48 24.92
CA PHE A 3 -5.06 -18.41 24.02
C PHE A 3 -5.02 -18.83 22.54
N LEU A 4 -4.08 -19.70 22.17
CA LEU A 4 -3.87 -20.18 20.79
C LEU A 4 -4.63 -21.47 20.45
N ASP A 5 -5.51 -21.93 21.33
CA ASP A 5 -6.33 -23.10 21.08
C ASP A 5 -7.14 -22.96 19.77
N PRO A 6 -7.31 -24.04 18.97
CA PRO A 6 -8.15 -24.02 17.77
C PRO A 6 -9.55 -23.44 17.95
N GLY A 7 -10.17 -23.63 19.12
CA GLY A 7 -11.49 -23.10 19.45
C GLY A 7 -11.50 -21.62 19.85
N ASN A 8 -10.33 -21.02 20.14
CA ASN A 8 -10.25 -19.62 20.55
C ASN A 8 -10.29 -18.68 19.34
N ILE A 9 -11.48 -18.16 19.04
CA ILE A 9 -11.70 -17.25 17.90
C ILE A 9 -10.90 -15.95 18.03
N CYS A 10 -10.71 -15.44 19.25
CA CYS A 10 -9.93 -14.23 19.50
C CYS A 10 -8.46 -14.45 19.14
N GLY A 11 -7.85 -15.48 19.70
CA GLY A 11 -6.45 -15.85 19.43
C GLY A 11 -6.21 -16.17 17.96
N ARG A 12 -7.15 -16.89 17.30
CA ARG A 12 -7.05 -17.21 15.87
C ARG A 12 -7.14 -15.97 14.98
N THR A 13 -8.01 -15.02 15.30
CA THR A 13 -8.13 -13.77 14.56
C THR A 13 -6.84 -12.96 14.65
N LEU A 14 -6.30 -12.81 15.87
CA LEU A 14 -5.05 -12.07 16.10
C LEU A 14 -3.85 -12.75 15.44
N LEU A 15 -3.73 -14.08 15.56
CA LEU A 15 -2.66 -14.84 14.91
C LEU A 15 -2.71 -14.71 13.38
N ARG A 16 -3.91 -14.76 12.78
CA ARG A 16 -4.09 -14.56 11.33
C ARG A 16 -3.70 -13.14 10.92
N LEU A 17 -4.02 -12.14 11.74
CA LEU A 17 -3.62 -10.76 11.51
C LEU A 17 -2.09 -10.63 11.49
N VAL A 18 -1.39 -11.14 12.50
CA VAL A 18 0.09 -11.14 12.56
C VAL A 18 0.71 -11.87 11.37
N SER A 19 0.20 -13.05 11.03
CA SER A 19 0.65 -13.84 9.88
C SER A 19 0.52 -13.06 8.56
N ARG A 20 -0.63 -12.40 8.34
CA ARG A 20 -0.83 -11.54 7.17
C ARG A 20 0.11 -10.34 7.18
N GLY A 21 0.38 -9.76 8.35
CA GLY A 21 1.32 -8.65 8.48
C GLY A 21 2.72 -9.02 8.03
N SER A 22 3.20 -10.19 8.45
CA SER A 22 4.49 -10.74 8.00
C SER A 22 4.53 -10.94 6.48
N ALA A 23 3.46 -11.46 5.89
CA ALA A 23 3.36 -11.64 4.44
C ALA A 23 3.39 -10.29 3.67
N ILE A 24 2.70 -9.26 4.18
CA ILE A 24 2.73 -7.92 3.58
C ILE A 24 4.15 -7.33 3.62
N VAL A 25 4.85 -7.47 4.75
CA VAL A 25 6.24 -6.99 4.87
C VAL A 25 7.16 -7.69 3.88
N ALA A 26 7.05 -9.02 3.73
CA ALA A 26 7.84 -9.78 2.77
C ALA A 26 7.56 -9.34 1.32
N GLU A 27 6.29 -9.16 0.97
CA GLU A 27 5.89 -8.69 -0.35
C GLU A 27 6.36 -7.26 -0.63
N LEU A 28 6.29 -6.37 0.37
CA LEU A 28 6.81 -5.00 0.29
C LEU A 28 8.29 -5.02 -0.04
N PHE A 29 9.09 -5.78 0.71
CA PHE A 29 10.52 -5.92 0.43
C PHE A 29 10.76 -6.40 -1.00
N ARG A 30 10.10 -7.48 -1.40
CA ARG A 30 10.25 -8.08 -2.73
C ARG A 30 9.89 -7.11 -3.85
N LEU A 31 8.74 -6.44 -3.76
CA LEU A 31 8.31 -5.48 -4.79
C LEU A 31 9.18 -4.23 -4.80
N SER A 32 9.68 -3.78 -3.66
CA SER A 32 10.48 -2.57 -3.59
C SER A 32 11.79 -2.62 -4.39
N ASP A 33 12.37 -3.81 -4.56
CA ASP A 33 13.55 -4.02 -5.40
C ASP A 33 13.22 -3.96 -6.91
N HIS A 34 11.93 -4.07 -7.27
CA HIS A 34 11.44 -4.13 -8.65
C HIS A 34 10.67 -2.87 -9.08
N VAL A 35 10.84 -1.75 -8.36
CA VAL A 35 10.25 -0.46 -8.76
C VAL A 35 10.79 -0.06 -10.14
N PRO A 36 9.94 0.08 -11.17
CA PRO A 36 10.37 0.49 -12.51
C PRO A 36 11.01 1.87 -12.51
N GLY A 37 12.08 2.05 -13.27
CA GLY A 37 12.79 3.31 -13.32
C GLY A 37 11.99 4.46 -13.94
N VAL A 38 10.98 4.16 -14.77
CA VAL A 38 10.03 5.15 -15.30
C VAL A 38 9.28 5.92 -14.20
N PHE A 39 9.08 5.32 -13.03
CA PHE A 39 8.44 5.99 -11.88
C PHE A 39 9.45 6.69 -10.95
N LYS A 40 10.74 6.36 -11.03
CA LYS A 40 11.80 6.91 -10.16
C LYS A 40 12.18 8.32 -10.60
N ASP A 41 12.58 9.16 -9.63
CA ASP A 41 12.98 10.55 -9.91
C ASP A 41 14.42 10.71 -10.38
N LYS A 42 15.27 9.69 -10.22
CA LYS A 42 16.65 9.70 -10.74
C LYS A 42 16.67 9.36 -12.23
N ILE A 43 17.71 9.85 -12.91
CA ILE A 43 17.98 9.82 -14.35
C ILE A 43 17.93 8.37 -14.87
N ASP A 44 16.74 7.89 -15.25
CA ASP A 44 16.61 6.71 -16.09
C ASP A 44 16.64 7.18 -17.56
N PRO A 45 17.54 6.66 -18.40
CA PRO A 45 17.53 6.95 -19.84
C PRO A 45 16.22 6.56 -20.55
N GLN A 46 15.37 5.73 -19.94
CA GLN A 46 14.00 5.43 -20.44
C GLN A 46 12.96 6.49 -20.06
N ARG A 47 13.30 7.39 -19.12
CA ARG A 47 12.40 8.46 -18.64
C ARG A 47 11.97 9.45 -19.73
N PRO A 48 12.79 9.86 -20.72
CA PRO A 48 12.36 10.86 -21.71
C PRO A 48 11.11 10.41 -22.45
N ARG A 49 11.03 9.10 -22.76
CA ARG A 49 9.97 8.52 -23.58
C ARG A 49 8.61 8.65 -22.91
N PHE A 50 8.43 8.05 -21.73
CA PHE A 50 7.12 8.00 -21.05
C PHE A 50 6.85 9.17 -20.10
N LYS A 51 7.70 10.20 -20.05
CA LYS A 51 7.60 11.30 -19.07
C LYS A 51 6.23 11.98 -19.10
N GLU A 52 5.64 12.12 -20.27
CA GLU A 52 4.38 12.80 -20.48
C GLU A 52 3.15 11.98 -20.09
N LEU A 53 3.34 10.70 -19.76
CA LEU A 53 2.28 9.75 -19.40
C LEU A 53 2.30 9.37 -17.92
N VAL A 54 3.37 9.74 -17.21
CA VAL A 54 3.56 9.47 -15.78
C VAL A 54 3.18 10.70 -14.97
N PHE A 55 1.98 10.66 -14.39
CA PHE A 55 1.41 11.76 -13.60
C PHE A 55 1.40 11.42 -12.11
N ASP A 56 1.44 12.45 -11.26
CA ASP A 56 1.26 12.33 -9.81
C ASP A 56 -0.18 12.69 -9.39
N PHE A 57 -0.45 12.87 -8.10
CA PHE A 57 -1.79 13.20 -7.60
C PHE A 57 -2.37 14.54 -8.11
N THR A 58 -1.61 15.37 -8.83
CA THR A 58 -2.17 16.50 -9.57
C THR A 58 -3.15 16.05 -10.66
N TYR A 59 -2.98 14.86 -11.23
CA TYR A 59 -3.92 14.25 -12.17
C TYR A 59 -5.34 14.19 -11.63
N LEU A 60 -5.49 13.76 -10.37
CA LEU A 60 -6.79 13.56 -9.73
C LEU A 60 -7.61 14.85 -9.56
N LYS A 61 -6.98 16.02 -9.72
CA LYS A 61 -7.68 17.31 -9.67
C LYS A 61 -8.32 17.70 -10.99
N MET A 62 -7.74 17.25 -12.11
CA MET A 62 -8.15 17.65 -13.46
C MET A 62 -7.87 16.54 -14.49
N PRO A 63 -8.44 15.33 -14.34
CA PRO A 63 -8.11 14.18 -15.19
C PRO A 63 -8.39 14.48 -16.68
N GLU A 64 -9.52 15.12 -16.96
CA GLU A 64 -9.95 15.60 -18.28
C GLU A 64 -8.85 16.33 -19.05
N LYS A 65 -8.08 17.20 -18.38
CA LYS A 65 -7.02 18.00 -19.00
C LYS A 65 -5.85 17.14 -19.48
N PHE A 66 -5.48 16.12 -18.70
CA PHE A 66 -4.39 15.21 -19.03
C PHE A 66 -4.81 14.26 -20.15
N GLU A 67 -5.99 13.67 -20.03
CA GLU A 67 -6.51 12.73 -21.04
C GLU A 67 -6.79 13.45 -22.38
N ALA A 68 -7.32 14.68 -22.37
CA ALA A 68 -7.52 15.45 -23.60
C ALA A 68 -6.20 15.73 -24.36
N ARG A 69 -5.10 15.97 -23.64
CA ARG A 69 -3.78 16.15 -24.25
C ARG A 69 -3.31 14.86 -24.92
N ILE A 70 -3.42 13.72 -24.24
CA ILE A 70 -3.02 12.41 -24.79
C ILE A 70 -3.86 12.09 -26.02
N ASN A 71 -5.17 12.31 -25.95
CA ASN A 71 -6.09 12.01 -27.05
C ASN A 71 -5.94 12.95 -28.26
N SER A 72 -5.30 14.11 -28.09
CA SER A 72 -5.07 15.08 -29.17
C SER A 72 -3.82 14.83 -30.01
N ASP A 73 -2.97 13.90 -29.58
CA ASP A 73 -1.66 13.62 -30.17
C ASP A 73 -1.53 12.12 -30.44
N GLU A 74 -1.42 11.76 -31.72
CA GLU A 74 -1.38 10.36 -32.17
C GLU A 74 -0.14 9.62 -31.65
N GLU A 75 1.02 10.28 -31.57
CA GLU A 75 2.25 9.68 -31.04
C GLU A 75 2.12 9.41 -29.53
N LEU A 76 1.51 10.33 -28.78
CA LEU A 76 1.25 10.13 -27.34
C LEU A 76 0.22 9.05 -27.08
N LEU A 77 -0.80 8.93 -27.93
CA LEU A 77 -1.83 7.89 -27.82
C LEU A 77 -1.23 6.49 -28.02
N GLU A 78 -0.41 6.30 -29.07
CA GLU A 78 0.30 5.04 -29.30
C GLU A 78 1.23 4.70 -28.13
N LEU A 79 1.93 5.71 -27.61
CA LEU A 79 2.83 5.53 -26.49
C LEU A 79 2.10 5.19 -25.19
N ASP A 80 0.91 5.76 -24.95
CA ASP A 80 0.07 5.42 -23.79
C ASP A 80 -0.41 3.97 -23.86
N HIS A 81 -0.74 3.47 -25.06
CA HIS A 81 -1.08 2.06 -25.25
C HIS A 81 0.11 1.14 -24.89
N GLU A 82 1.29 1.39 -25.45
CA GLU A 82 2.50 0.63 -25.14
C GLU A 82 2.85 0.67 -23.65
N PHE A 83 2.69 1.85 -23.02
CA PHE A 83 2.93 2.02 -21.59
C PHE A 83 1.97 1.16 -20.74
N ARG A 84 0.68 1.17 -21.07
CA ARG A 84 -0.32 0.34 -20.37
C ARG A 84 -0.02 -1.15 -20.54
N GLU A 85 0.28 -1.61 -21.75
CA GLU A 85 0.62 -3.02 -21.99
C GLU A 85 1.85 -3.46 -21.18
N SER A 86 2.86 -2.59 -21.10
CA SER A 86 4.12 -2.92 -20.43
C SER A 86 4.02 -2.91 -18.90
N TYR A 87 3.28 -1.97 -18.32
CA TYR A 87 3.35 -1.70 -16.88
C TYR A 87 2.09 -2.04 -16.08
N SER A 88 0.92 -2.24 -16.71
CA SER A 88 -0.36 -2.44 -15.99
C SER A 88 -0.31 -3.57 -14.95
N ALA A 89 0.22 -4.74 -15.35
CA ALA A 89 0.28 -5.90 -14.46
C ALA A 89 1.21 -5.69 -13.25
N LEU A 90 2.31 -4.96 -13.44
CA LEU A 90 3.24 -4.66 -12.34
C LEU A 90 2.66 -3.60 -11.42
N VAL A 91 2.07 -2.55 -11.98
CA VAL A 91 1.42 -1.47 -11.24
C VAL A 91 0.25 -2.00 -10.41
N GLU A 92 -0.52 -2.96 -10.94
CA GLU A 92 -1.57 -3.66 -10.19
C GLU A 92 -1.01 -4.38 -8.95
N ARG A 93 0.15 -5.03 -9.04
CA ARG A 93 0.79 -5.67 -7.87
C ARG A 93 1.18 -4.65 -6.80
N PHE A 94 1.74 -3.50 -7.20
CA PHE A 94 2.05 -2.41 -6.27
C PHE A 94 0.79 -1.84 -5.62
N TYR A 95 -0.27 -1.63 -6.39
CA TYR A 95 -1.55 -1.15 -5.85
C TYR A 95 -2.13 -2.13 -4.84
N LEU A 96 -2.16 -3.43 -5.14
CA LEU A 96 -2.64 -4.47 -4.23
C LEU A 96 -1.80 -4.55 -2.94
N LEU A 97 -0.49 -4.30 -3.01
CA LEU A 97 0.36 -4.15 -1.83
C LEU A 97 -0.10 -2.96 -0.97
N PHE A 98 -0.27 -1.78 -1.57
CA PHE A 98 -0.70 -0.59 -0.83
C PHE A 98 -2.10 -0.78 -0.22
N GLU A 99 -3.02 -1.37 -0.97
CA GLU A 99 -4.36 -1.70 -0.50
C GLU A 99 -4.31 -2.70 0.67
N SER A 100 -3.41 -3.69 0.61
CA SER A 100 -3.24 -4.66 1.70
C SER A 100 -2.75 -4.01 3.00
N ILE A 101 -1.90 -2.98 2.92
CA ILE A 101 -1.46 -2.20 4.09
C ILE A 101 -2.64 -1.41 4.68
N SER A 102 -3.45 -0.75 3.86
CA SER A 102 -4.65 -0.03 4.33
C SER A 102 -5.65 -0.99 4.98
N LYS A 103 -5.94 -2.13 4.33
CA LYS A 103 -6.81 -3.17 4.90
C LYS A 103 -6.27 -3.77 6.20
N TYR A 104 -4.94 -3.89 6.32
CA TYR A 104 -4.30 -4.39 7.53
C TYR A 104 -4.63 -3.54 8.74
N VAL A 105 -4.48 -2.21 8.63
CA VAL A 105 -4.76 -1.30 9.74
C VAL A 105 -6.25 -1.20 10.03
N ASP A 106 -7.11 -1.24 9.01
CA ASP A 106 -8.56 -1.26 9.20
C ASP A 106 -9.00 -2.50 9.99
N ASP A 107 -8.48 -3.68 9.63
CA ASP A 107 -8.76 -4.93 10.35
C ASP A 107 -8.15 -4.97 11.76
N TYR A 108 -6.96 -4.39 11.96
CA TYR A 108 -6.37 -4.24 13.30
C TYR A 108 -7.23 -3.35 14.19
N ASN A 109 -7.66 -2.19 13.68
CA ASN A 109 -8.53 -1.28 14.41
C ASN A 109 -9.87 -1.96 14.74
N LYS A 110 -10.45 -2.67 13.77
CA LYS A 110 -11.66 -3.45 14.00
C LYS A 110 -11.46 -4.50 15.09
N PHE A 111 -10.38 -5.26 15.06
CA PHE A 111 -10.08 -6.25 16.10
C PHE A 111 -10.00 -5.62 17.49
N VAL A 112 -9.36 -4.46 17.60
CA VAL A 112 -9.27 -3.69 18.86
C VAL A 112 -10.65 -3.18 19.31
N GLU A 113 -11.49 -2.71 18.40
CA GLU A 113 -12.87 -2.29 18.72
C GLU A 113 -13.76 -3.47 19.12
N ASP A 114 -13.62 -4.63 18.46
CA ASP A 114 -14.31 -5.86 18.81
C ASP A 114 -13.93 -6.32 20.23
N LEU A 115 -12.65 -6.19 20.62
CA LEU A 115 -12.20 -6.44 22.00
C LEU A 115 -12.83 -5.48 23.01
N LYS A 116 -12.86 -4.17 22.71
CA LYS A 116 -13.43 -3.15 23.62
C LYS A 116 -14.93 -3.29 23.80
N SER A 117 -15.64 -3.66 22.74
CA SER A 117 -17.09 -3.86 22.75
C SER A 117 -17.52 -5.19 23.38
N GLY A 118 -16.56 -6.06 23.73
CA GLY A 118 -16.83 -7.36 24.33
C GLY A 118 -17.31 -8.42 23.34
N PHE A 119 -17.05 -8.25 22.04
CA PHE A 119 -17.42 -9.22 20.99
C PHE A 119 -16.87 -10.63 21.27
N TYR A 120 -15.65 -10.71 21.80
CA TYR A 120 -15.01 -11.99 22.13
C TYR A 120 -15.43 -12.55 23.49
N ILE A 121 -16.35 -11.90 24.22
CA ILE A 121 -16.97 -12.24 25.53
C ILE A 121 -15.97 -12.55 26.64
N GLU A 122 -15.18 -13.60 26.47
CA GLU A 122 -14.18 -14.11 27.42
C GLU A 122 -12.85 -13.32 27.38
N HIS A 123 -12.69 -12.42 26.41
CA HIS A 123 -11.44 -11.69 26.18
C HIS A 123 -11.63 -10.17 26.21
N SER A 124 -10.73 -9.49 26.92
CA SER A 124 -10.56 -8.03 26.92
C SER A 124 -9.12 -7.67 26.59
N ILE A 125 -8.85 -6.40 26.29
CA ILE A 125 -7.48 -5.92 26.04
C ILE A 125 -6.59 -6.17 27.26
N GLU A 126 -7.10 -5.86 28.47
CA GLU A 126 -6.37 -6.08 29.72
C GLU A 126 -6.07 -7.56 29.94
N GLY A 127 -7.03 -8.43 29.65
CA GLY A 127 -6.84 -9.88 29.72
C GLY A 127 -5.76 -10.37 28.75
N LEU A 128 -5.77 -9.87 27.52
CA LEU A 128 -4.75 -10.20 26.51
C LEU A 128 -3.37 -9.71 26.91
N LEU A 129 -3.25 -8.55 27.57
CA LEU A 129 -1.96 -8.00 27.99
C LEU A 129 -1.33 -8.75 29.18
N VAL A 130 -2.13 -9.51 29.94
CA VAL A 130 -1.63 -10.39 31.01
C VAL A 130 -1.28 -11.78 30.48
N ASP A 131 -1.95 -12.22 29.41
CA ASP A 131 -1.61 -13.46 28.70
C ASP A 131 -0.33 -13.28 27.87
N ARG A 132 0.60 -14.24 27.97
CA ARG A 132 1.92 -14.13 27.31
C ARG A 132 1.80 -14.10 25.79
N ASP A 133 0.97 -14.97 25.21
CA ASP A 133 0.81 -15.08 23.77
C ASP A 133 -0.02 -13.91 23.24
N GLY A 134 -1.06 -13.53 23.98
CA GLY A 134 -1.89 -12.35 23.70
C GLY A 134 -1.06 -11.06 23.67
N GLN A 135 -0.25 -10.80 24.69
CA GLN A 135 0.59 -9.61 24.77
C GLN A 135 1.60 -9.57 23.64
N GLN A 136 2.26 -10.71 23.35
CA GLN A 136 3.21 -10.81 22.23
C GLN A 136 2.52 -10.47 20.91
N LEU A 137 1.45 -11.19 20.56
CA LEU A 137 0.81 -11.06 19.25
C LEU A 137 0.17 -9.68 19.05
N LEU A 138 -0.43 -9.10 20.09
CA LEU A 138 -1.01 -7.76 20.03
C LEU A 138 0.06 -6.71 19.76
N SER A 139 1.19 -6.81 20.46
CA SER A 139 2.33 -5.92 20.28
C SER A 139 2.98 -6.12 18.90
N GLU A 140 3.10 -7.37 18.46
CA GLU A 140 3.68 -7.75 17.17
C GLU A 140 2.83 -7.23 16.00
N ALA A 141 1.51 -7.30 16.08
CA ALA A 141 0.62 -6.75 15.06
C ALA A 141 0.85 -5.24 14.86
N LEU A 142 0.92 -4.48 15.94
CA LEU A 142 1.18 -3.04 15.88
C LEU A 142 2.61 -2.75 15.38
N TYR A 143 3.59 -3.52 15.83
CA TYR A 143 4.98 -3.43 15.36
C TYR A 143 5.08 -3.66 13.85
N LEU A 144 4.45 -4.71 13.33
CA LEU A 144 4.44 -5.04 11.90
C LEU A 144 3.84 -3.90 11.07
N TYR A 145 2.76 -3.27 11.53
CA TYR A 145 2.22 -2.08 10.84
C TYR A 145 3.24 -0.94 10.80
N GLY A 146 3.91 -0.66 11.92
CA GLY A 146 5.00 0.32 11.96
C GLY A 146 6.13 0.00 10.97
N VAL A 147 6.52 -1.27 10.88
CA VAL A 147 7.50 -1.76 9.90
C VAL A 147 7.02 -1.55 8.46
N MET A 148 5.76 -1.86 8.14
CA MET A 148 5.18 -1.60 6.82
C MET A 148 5.30 -0.12 6.44
N LEU A 149 4.85 0.78 7.32
CA LEU A 149 4.90 2.23 7.07
C LEU A 149 6.34 2.72 6.90
N PHE A 150 7.25 2.26 7.76
CA PHE A 150 8.66 2.64 7.70
C PHE A 150 9.32 2.18 6.41
N LEU A 151 9.10 0.92 6.00
CA LEU A 151 9.66 0.38 4.77
C LEU A 151 9.06 1.01 3.54
N LEU A 152 7.75 1.30 3.57
CA LEU A 152 7.05 1.99 2.49
C LEU A 152 7.76 3.33 2.21
N GLU A 153 8.01 4.15 3.24
CA GLU A 153 8.70 5.43 3.10
C GLU A 153 10.17 5.27 2.66
N ARG A 154 10.88 4.30 3.24
CA ARG A 154 12.33 4.12 2.99
C ARG A 154 12.64 3.53 1.62
N ARG A 155 11.75 2.69 1.08
CA ARG A 155 12.00 1.92 -0.14
C ARG A 155 11.22 2.43 -1.34
N ILE A 156 10.03 3.00 -1.13
CA ILE A 156 9.16 3.49 -2.21
C ILE A 156 8.76 4.93 -1.88
N GLY A 157 9.56 5.88 -2.37
CA GLY A 157 9.36 7.31 -2.08
C GLY A 157 7.95 7.80 -2.45
N GLY A 158 7.44 8.80 -1.72
CA GLY A 158 6.12 9.42 -1.95
C GLY A 158 5.79 9.67 -3.44
N PRO A 159 6.64 10.40 -4.19
CA PRO A 159 6.38 10.68 -5.60
C PRO A 159 6.25 9.43 -6.48
N VAL A 160 6.98 8.36 -6.16
CA VAL A 160 6.90 7.08 -6.89
C VAL A 160 5.55 6.41 -6.62
N ARG A 161 5.10 6.39 -5.36
CA ARG A 161 3.81 5.81 -4.96
C ARG A 161 2.65 6.54 -5.62
N GLU A 162 2.67 7.87 -5.62
CA GLU A 162 1.62 8.68 -6.27
C GLU A 162 1.51 8.35 -7.75
N LYS A 163 2.65 8.28 -8.46
CA LYS A 163 2.66 7.95 -9.89
C LYS A 163 2.15 6.55 -10.19
N MET A 164 2.51 5.57 -9.37
CA MET A 164 2.01 4.19 -9.51
C MET A 164 0.50 4.12 -9.30
N ILE A 165 -0.03 4.82 -8.29
CA ILE A 165 -1.47 4.86 -8.02
C ILE A 165 -2.21 5.52 -9.18
N VAL A 166 -1.73 6.64 -9.70
CA VAL A 166 -2.37 7.31 -10.83
C VAL A 166 -2.31 6.45 -12.09
N CYS A 167 -1.18 5.80 -12.35
CA CYS A 167 -1.08 4.83 -13.44
C CYS A 167 -2.11 3.71 -13.28
N TYR A 168 -2.29 3.17 -12.07
CA TYR A 168 -3.30 2.13 -11.81
C TYR A 168 -4.72 2.62 -12.09
N ILE A 169 -5.05 3.83 -11.61
CA ILE A 169 -6.36 4.48 -11.83
C ILE A 169 -6.64 4.64 -13.32
N ARG A 170 -5.65 5.14 -14.10
CA ARG A 170 -5.78 5.30 -15.55
C ARG A 170 -5.97 3.96 -16.27
N CYS A 171 -5.34 2.89 -15.80
CA CYS A 171 -5.44 1.56 -16.41
C CYS A 171 -6.78 0.85 -16.13
N LYS A 172 -7.31 0.96 -14.90
CA LYS A 172 -8.54 0.25 -14.49
C LYS A 172 -9.81 1.09 -14.62
N GLY A 173 -9.69 2.41 -14.69
CA GLY A 173 -10.80 3.36 -14.67
C GLY A 173 -11.30 3.64 -13.24
N GLU A 174 -11.89 4.82 -13.03
CA GLU A 174 -12.31 5.29 -11.70
C GLU A 174 -13.38 4.40 -11.04
N GLY A 175 -14.25 3.77 -11.84
CA GLY A 175 -15.36 2.94 -11.35
C GLY A 175 -14.95 1.60 -10.72
N ALA A 176 -13.69 1.16 -10.87
CA ALA A 176 -13.22 -0.15 -10.38
C ALA A 176 -12.63 -0.10 -8.95
N LEU A 177 -12.69 1.05 -8.29
CA LEU A 177 -11.77 1.40 -7.21
C LEU A 177 -12.45 1.61 -5.86
N VAL A 178 -12.76 0.51 -5.17
CA VAL A 178 -13.55 0.54 -3.91
C VAL A 178 -12.79 1.19 -2.73
N ASN A 179 -11.48 1.00 -2.63
CA ASN A 179 -10.67 1.46 -1.47
C ASN A 179 -9.65 2.56 -1.82
N VAL A 180 -9.80 3.23 -2.95
CA VAL A 180 -8.75 4.11 -3.48
C VAL A 180 -8.46 5.31 -2.60
N GLU A 181 -9.46 5.84 -1.89
CA GLU A 181 -9.26 6.97 -0.99
C GLU A 181 -8.31 6.64 0.16
N ASN A 182 -8.48 5.48 0.79
CA ASN A 182 -7.61 5.01 1.86
C ASN A 182 -6.19 4.78 1.35
N VAL A 183 -6.05 4.22 0.15
CA VAL A 183 -4.75 4.02 -0.51
C VAL A 183 -4.07 5.35 -0.86
N ILE A 184 -4.81 6.32 -1.41
CA ILE A 184 -4.31 7.68 -1.69
C ILE A 184 -3.83 8.33 -0.39
N LYS A 185 -4.62 8.24 0.69
CA LYS A 185 -4.26 8.82 1.99
C LYS A 185 -2.99 8.18 2.57
N LEU A 186 -2.84 6.87 2.48
CA LEU A 186 -1.66 6.12 2.92
C LEU A 186 -0.40 6.51 2.13
N CYS A 187 -0.54 6.65 0.81
CA CYS A 187 0.59 6.79 -0.11
C CYS A 187 0.94 8.22 -0.48
N LYS A 188 0.16 9.20 -0.01
CA LYS A 188 0.43 10.62 -0.23
C LYS A 188 1.83 11.00 0.22
N THR A 189 2.51 11.80 -0.60
CA THR A 189 3.84 12.28 -0.28
C THR A 189 3.82 13.02 1.05
N THR A 190 4.67 12.56 1.95
CA THR A 190 4.93 13.25 3.22
C THR A 190 6.06 14.26 2.99
N LEU A 191 6.19 15.28 3.86
CA LEU A 191 7.32 16.23 3.80
C LEU A 191 8.67 15.59 4.18
N TYR A 192 8.71 14.26 4.38
CA TYR A 192 9.91 13.54 4.74
C TYR A 192 10.81 13.36 3.52
N VAL A 193 11.89 14.15 3.45
CA VAL A 193 12.94 13.97 2.45
C VAL A 193 14.01 13.07 3.05
N HIS A 194 14.06 11.81 2.62
CA HIS A 194 15.18 10.95 3.00
C HIS A 194 16.46 11.45 2.33
N LYS A 195 17.28 12.21 3.08
CA LYS A 195 18.66 12.46 2.70
C LYS A 195 19.41 11.13 2.81
N GLN A 196 19.67 10.47 1.69
CA GLN A 196 20.65 9.39 1.66
C GLN A 196 21.97 9.95 2.21
N PRO A 197 22.59 9.34 3.23
CA PRO A 197 23.93 9.74 3.63
C PRO A 197 24.86 9.60 2.41
N PRO A 198 25.79 10.54 2.18
CA PRO A 198 26.79 10.38 1.14
C PRO A 198 27.57 9.10 1.42
N HIS A 199 27.58 8.20 0.44
CA HIS A 199 28.47 7.04 0.41
C HIS A 199 29.92 7.48 0.22
#